data_AF-A0A102LF24-F1
#
_entry.id   AF-A0A102LF24-F1
#
_cell.length_a   1.000
_cell.length_b   1.000
_cell.length_c   1.000
_cell.angle_alpha   90.00
_cell.angle_beta   90.00
_cell.angle_gamma   90.00
#
_symmetry.space_group_name_H-M   'P 1'
#
loop_
_entity.id
_entity.type
_entity.pdbx_description
1 polymer ?
#
loop_
_entity_poly.entity_id
_entity_poly.type
_entity_poly.pdbx_seq_one_letter_code
_entity_poly.pdbx_strand_id
1 'polypeptide(L)'
;MNGTSARDATLMAFDYGEKRIGVAIGNALTRSARALVVISNLNREHRFKAVGDLLAEWRPDALVVGLPMHPDGTPHDMTQQAKRFGNQLNGRFGLPVTWVDERYSSVEAEVALRERDVRGRARTGMLDAEAARVILQQYLDQLSDHEHH
;
A
#
# COMPACT_ATOMS: atom_id res chain seq x y z
N MET A 1 25.17 -2.01 -17.28
CA MET A 1 24.12 -2.34 -16.31
C MET A 1 23.41 -1.04 -16.00
N ASN A 2 22.23 -0.83 -16.57
CA ASN A 2 21.55 0.47 -16.51
C ASN A 2 21.00 0.67 -15.09
N GLY A 3 21.51 1.67 -14.39
CA GLY A 3 20.93 2.10 -13.13
C GLY A 3 19.60 2.76 -13.41
N THR A 4 18.50 2.12 -13.00
CA THR A 4 17.20 2.77 -12.90
C THR A 4 17.39 3.94 -11.93
N SER A 5 17.39 5.16 -12.45
CA SER A 5 17.35 6.36 -11.62
C SER A 5 16.08 6.31 -10.79
N ALA A 6 16.12 6.75 -9.53
CA ALA A 6 14.95 6.83 -8.66
C ALA A 6 13.76 7.59 -9.32
N ARG A 7 14.04 8.38 -10.36
CA ARG A 7 13.06 9.08 -11.19
C ARG A 7 12.20 8.17 -12.07
N ASP A 8 12.67 7.00 -12.51
CA ASP A 8 11.92 6.12 -13.43
C ASP A 8 11.36 4.86 -12.75
N ALA A 9 11.41 4.79 -11.42
CA ALA A 9 11.05 3.61 -10.66
C ALA A 9 9.55 3.28 -10.75
N THR A 10 9.24 2.01 -10.98
CA THR A 10 7.90 1.43 -10.83
C THR A 10 7.72 0.95 -9.40
N LEU A 11 6.64 1.39 -8.76
CA LEU A 11 6.38 1.14 -7.34
C LEU A 11 5.07 0.38 -7.18
N MET A 12 5.07 -0.63 -6.32
CA MET A 12 3.87 -1.35 -5.94
C MET A 12 3.53 -1.10 -4.48
N ALA A 13 2.31 -0.65 -4.21
CA ALA A 13 1.84 -0.38 -2.86
C ALA A 13 0.86 -1.43 -2.36
N PHE A 14 0.88 -1.64 -1.05
CA PHE A 14 -0.02 -2.53 -0.35
C PHE A 14 -0.69 -1.82 0.83
N ASP A 15 -2.02 -1.89 0.88
CA ASP A 15 -2.83 -1.59 2.07
C ASP A 15 -3.11 -2.91 2.80
N TYR A 16 -2.50 -3.12 3.97
CA TYR A 16 -2.65 -4.37 4.70
C TYR A 16 -3.88 -4.35 5.61
N GLY A 17 -4.88 -5.18 5.27
CA GLY A 17 -6.00 -5.49 6.15
C GLY A 17 -6.06 -6.96 6.56
N GLU A 18 -6.72 -7.25 7.68
CA GLU A 18 -6.87 -8.62 8.22
C GLU A 18 -7.50 -9.61 7.24
N LYS A 19 -8.46 -9.17 6.42
CA LYS A 19 -9.21 -10.04 5.49
C LYS A 19 -8.81 -9.85 4.03
N ARG A 20 -8.28 -8.67 3.70
CA ARG A 20 -8.02 -8.23 2.32
C ARG A 20 -6.82 -7.31 2.31
N ILE A 21 -6.06 -7.36 1.23
CA ILE A 21 -4.92 -6.47 0.99
C ILE A 21 -5.19 -5.73 -0.32
N GLY A 22 -5.32 -4.41 -0.23
CA GLY A 22 -5.37 -3.56 -1.42
C GLY A 22 -4.02 -3.52 -2.11
N VAL A 23 -4.00 -3.53 -3.43
CA VAL A 23 -2.77 -3.41 -4.23
C VAL A 23 -2.91 -2.29 -5.24
N ALA A 24 -1.88 -1.46 -5.35
CA ALA A 24 -1.77 -0.41 -6.35
C ALA A 24 -0.40 -0.43 -7.01
N ILE A 25 -0.32 0.14 -8.21
CA ILE A 25 0.91 0.30 -8.98
C ILE A 25 1.05 1.76 -9.37
N GLY A 26 2.27 2.27 -9.41
CA GLY A 26 2.55 3.66 -9.75
C GLY A 26 3.95 3.82 -10.31
N ASN A 27 4.20 5.00 -10.84
CA ASN A 27 5.47 5.34 -11.47
C ASN A 27 5.99 6.67 -10.91
N ALA A 28 7.26 6.66 -10.50
CA ALA A 28 7.93 7.81 -9.89
C ALA A 28 8.08 9.00 -10.85
N LEU A 29 8.21 8.75 -12.16
CA LEU A 29 8.39 9.80 -13.18
C LEU A 29 7.09 10.55 -13.41
N THR A 30 6.01 9.81 -13.62
CA THR A 30 4.69 10.39 -13.89
C THR A 30 3.97 10.85 -12.62
N ARG A 31 4.50 10.48 -11.44
CA ARG A 31 3.91 10.74 -10.12
C ARG A 31 2.44 10.35 -10.05
N SER A 32 2.12 9.20 -10.64
CA SER A 32 0.74 8.72 -10.68
C SER A 32 0.65 7.30 -10.17
N ALA A 33 -0.38 7.05 -9.37
CA ALA A 33 -0.75 5.75 -8.87
C ALA A 33 -2.12 5.33 -9.40
N ARG A 34 -2.30 4.03 -9.63
CA ARG A 34 -3.61 3.43 -9.91
C ARG A 34 -3.86 2.19 -9.06
N ALA A 35 -5.10 2.01 -8.66
CA ALA A 35 -5.55 0.77 -8.05
C ALA A 35 -5.32 -0.41 -9.03
N LEU A 36 -4.88 -1.55 -8.51
CA LEU A 36 -4.58 -2.73 -9.31
C LEU A 36 -5.58 -3.84 -9.01
N VAL A 37 -5.50 -4.44 -7.82
CA VAL A 37 -6.34 -5.57 -7.41
C VAL A 37 -6.49 -5.61 -5.88
N VAL A 38 -7.35 -6.50 -5.39
CA VAL A 38 -7.39 -6.87 -3.96
C VAL A 38 -7.02 -8.34 -3.81
N ILE A 39 -6.10 -8.63 -2.90
CA ILE A 39 -5.72 -10.00 -2.53
C ILE A 39 -6.55 -10.41 -1.30
N SER A 40 -7.13 -11.60 -1.32
CA SER A 40 -7.72 -12.18 -0.11
C SER A 40 -6.64 -12.60 0.88
N ASN A 41 -6.69 -12.05 2.09
CA ASN A 41 -5.78 -12.37 3.18
C ASN A 41 -6.30 -13.60 3.95
N LEU A 42 -6.18 -14.78 3.33
CA LEU A 42 -6.66 -16.03 3.92
C LEU A 42 -5.63 -16.66 4.85
N ASN A 43 -4.42 -16.88 4.33
CA ASN A 43 -3.29 -17.43 5.07
C ASN A 43 -1.97 -16.93 4.45
N ARG A 44 -0.86 -17.24 5.11
CA ARG A 44 0.48 -16.80 4.71
C ARG A 44 0.86 -17.25 3.30
N GLU A 45 0.62 -18.51 2.97
CA GLU A 45 1.02 -19.10 1.68
C GLU A 45 0.25 -18.50 0.53
N HIS A 46 -1.09 -18.45 0.63
CA HIS A 46 -1.97 -17.87 -0.38
C HIS A 46 -1.60 -16.40 -0.66
N ARG A 47 -1.40 -15.63 0.42
CA ARG A 47 -1.00 -14.22 0.34
C ARG A 47 0.31 -14.04 -0.44
N PHE A 48 1.37 -14.74 -0.03
CA PHE A 48 2.68 -14.56 -0.65
C PHE A 48 2.78 -15.19 -2.04
N LYS A 49 1.95 -16.18 -2.36
CA LYS A 49 1.80 -16.64 -3.74
C LYS A 49 1.20 -15.53 -4.61
N ALA A 50 0.05 -14.97 -4.21
CA ALA A 50 -0.60 -13.91 -4.96
C ALA A 50 0.29 -12.67 -5.13
N VAL A 51 1.00 -12.27 -4.07
CA VAL A 51 2.00 -11.20 -4.17
C VAL A 51 3.11 -11.56 -5.15
N GLY A 52 3.68 -12.77 -5.05
CA GLY A 52 4.75 -13.21 -5.95
C GLY A 52 4.35 -13.19 -7.42
N ASP A 53 3.12 -13.61 -7.73
CA ASP A 53 2.56 -13.57 -9.08
C ASP A 53 2.50 -12.12 -9.60
N LEU A 54 2.03 -11.16 -8.78
CA LEU A 54 1.99 -9.74 -9.14
C LEU A 54 3.39 -9.13 -9.30
N LEU A 55 4.35 -9.50 -8.45
CA LEU A 55 5.72 -9.01 -8.56
C LEU A 55 6.41 -9.54 -9.83
N ALA A 56 6.14 -10.79 -10.22
CA ALA A 56 6.66 -11.37 -11.45
C ALA A 56 6.08 -10.70 -12.72
N GLU A 57 4.79 -10.36 -12.67
CA GLU A 57 4.07 -9.68 -13.76
C GLU A 57 4.53 -8.22 -13.91
N TRP A 58 4.50 -7.45 -12.82
CA TRP A 58 4.67 -5.99 -12.87
C TRP A 58 6.12 -5.53 -12.64
N ARG A 59 6.97 -6.39 -12.06
CA ARG A 59 8.40 -6.13 -11.80
C ARG A 59 8.68 -4.75 -11.19
N PRO A 60 8.06 -4.40 -10.05
CA PRO A 60 8.34 -3.13 -9.41
C PRO A 60 9.78 -3.08 -8.86
N ASP A 61 10.36 -1.89 -8.87
CA ASP A 61 11.70 -1.62 -8.34
C ASP A 61 11.70 -1.54 -6.80
N ALA A 62 10.59 -1.08 -6.21
CA ALA A 62 10.42 -1.02 -4.77
C ALA A 62 8.94 -1.15 -4.36
N LEU A 63 8.72 -1.46 -3.08
CA LEU A 63 7.41 -1.68 -2.50
C LEU A 63 7.08 -0.60 -1.47
N VAL A 64 5.81 -0.26 -1.38
CA VAL A 64 5.27 0.68 -0.38
C VAL A 64 4.21 -0.04 0.45
N VAL A 65 4.21 0.15 1.77
CA VAL A 65 3.24 -0.46 2.67
C VAL A 65 2.61 0.61 3.55
N GLY A 66 1.28 0.69 3.53
CA GLY A 66 0.52 1.56 4.43
C GLY A 66 0.67 1.15 5.90
N LEU A 67 0.78 2.13 6.78
CA LEU A 67 0.75 1.96 8.22
C LEU A 67 -0.48 2.67 8.78
N PRO A 68 -1.50 1.93 9.23
CA PRO A 68 -2.64 2.56 9.90
C PRO A 68 -2.19 3.23 11.20
N MET A 69 -2.56 4.51 11.35
CA MET A 69 -2.41 5.27 12.59
C MET A 69 -3.80 5.47 13.22
N HIS A 70 -3.94 5.08 14.49
CA HIS A 70 -5.15 5.34 15.26
C HIS A 70 -4.99 6.63 16.09
N PRO A 71 -5.93 7.60 16.01
CA PRO A 71 -5.86 8.87 16.77
C PRO A 71 -5.99 8.72 18.29
N ASP A 72 -6.53 7.60 18.77
CA ASP A 72 -6.89 7.38 20.18
C ASP A 72 -5.79 6.69 21.00
N GLY A 73 -4.63 6.40 20.39
CA GLY A 73 -3.51 5.77 21.07
C GLY A 73 -3.74 4.31 21.47
N THR A 74 -4.81 3.64 20.99
CA THR A 74 -4.91 2.17 21.14
C THR A 74 -3.87 1.49 20.23
N PRO A 75 -2.92 0.70 20.77
CA PRO A 75 -1.68 0.49 20.05
C PRO A 75 -1.66 -0.77 19.20
N HIS A 76 -1.07 -0.59 18.03
CA HIS A 76 -0.04 -1.46 17.47
C HIS A 76 -0.44 -2.75 16.77
N ASP A 77 -1.50 -3.48 17.08
CA ASP A 77 -1.62 -4.83 16.48
C ASP A 77 -1.70 -4.81 14.95
N MET A 78 -2.51 -3.92 14.35
CA MET A 78 -2.56 -3.78 12.89
C MET A 78 -1.27 -3.17 12.32
N THR A 79 -0.75 -2.11 12.94
CA THR A 79 0.51 -1.47 12.53
C THR A 79 1.69 -2.46 12.58
N GLN A 80 1.77 -3.30 13.61
CA GLN A 80 2.81 -4.31 13.79
C GLN A 80 2.62 -5.45 12.79
N GLN A 81 1.38 -5.83 12.48
CA GLN A 81 1.09 -6.78 11.40
C GLN A 81 1.51 -6.23 10.03
N ALA A 82 1.21 -4.96 9.73
CA ALA A 82 1.63 -4.29 8.49
C ALA A 82 3.16 -4.17 8.40
N LYS A 83 3.85 -3.82 9.50
CA LYS A 83 5.32 -3.85 9.58
C LYS A 83 5.89 -5.24 9.35
N ARG A 84 5.33 -6.26 10.02
CA ARG A 84 5.73 -7.66 9.83
C ARG A 84 5.52 -8.11 8.38
N PHE A 85 4.40 -7.73 7.77
CA PHE A 85 4.12 -8.01 6.37
C PHE A 85 5.18 -7.36 5.46
N GLY A 86 5.48 -6.08 5.63
CA GLY A 86 6.55 -5.39 4.90
C GLY A 86 7.93 -6.07 5.06
N ASN A 87 8.29 -6.44 6.29
CA ASN A 87 9.55 -7.16 6.53
C ASN A 87 9.58 -8.53 5.84
N GLN A 88 8.45 -9.24 5.80
CA GLN A 88 8.33 -10.52 5.10
C GLN A 88 8.40 -10.34 3.57
N LEU A 89 7.85 -9.26 3.03
CA LEU A 89 8.01 -8.92 1.61
C LEU A 89 9.48 -8.74 1.26
N ASN A 90 10.19 -7.90 2.03
CA ASN A 90 11.61 -7.66 1.85
C ASN A 90 12.41 -8.97 1.94
N GLY A 91 12.24 -9.75 3.02
CA GLY A 91 12.98 -10.99 3.22
C GLY A 91 12.68 -12.09 2.20
N ARG A 92 11.49 -12.10 1.58
CA ARG A 92 11.08 -13.13 0.62
C ARG A 92 11.42 -12.77 -0.84
N PHE A 93 11.33 -11.50 -1.19
CA PHE A 93 11.46 -11.05 -2.58
C PHE A 93 12.68 -10.15 -2.84
N GLY A 94 13.39 -9.72 -1.79
CA GLY A 94 14.59 -8.91 -1.91
C GLY A 94 14.35 -7.47 -2.38
N LEU A 95 13.09 -7.04 -2.50
CA LEU A 95 12.75 -5.68 -2.90
C LEU A 95 12.81 -4.73 -1.70
N PRO A 96 13.31 -3.49 -1.89
CA PRO A 96 13.20 -2.44 -0.89
C PRO A 96 11.74 -2.20 -0.50
N VAL A 97 11.49 -1.97 0.78
CA VAL A 97 10.15 -1.68 1.31
C VAL A 97 10.19 -0.38 2.09
N THR A 98 9.29 0.53 1.73
CA THR A 98 9.05 1.79 2.44
C THR A 98 7.68 1.76 3.11
N TRP A 99 7.58 2.33 4.29
CA TRP A 99 6.31 2.45 5.01
C TRP A 99 5.80 3.89 4.95
N VAL A 100 4.48 4.04 4.73
CA VAL A 100 3.80 5.33 4.65
C VAL A 100 2.78 5.42 5.77
N ASP A 101 2.84 6.51 6.52
CA ASP A 101 1.92 6.79 7.63
C ASP A 101 0.55 7.24 7.09
N GLU A 102 -0.49 6.44 7.33
CA GLU A 102 -1.87 6.76 6.96
C GLU A 102 -2.46 7.73 7.97
N ARG A 103 -2.15 9.02 7.81
CA ARG A 103 -2.84 10.08 8.55
C ARG A 103 -4.22 10.30 7.95
N TYR A 104 -5.17 9.45 8.33
CA TYR A 104 -6.57 9.83 8.23
C TYR A 104 -6.81 10.97 9.21
N SER A 105 -7.17 12.15 8.71
CA SER A 105 -7.75 13.17 9.59
C SER A 105 -8.97 12.52 10.27
N SER A 106 -9.12 12.67 11.59
CA SER A 106 -10.19 11.98 12.35
C SER A 106 -11.59 12.23 11.78
N VAL A 107 -11.77 13.36 11.08
CA VAL A 107 -13.00 13.75 10.38
C VAL A 107 -13.28 12.87 9.16
N GLU A 108 -12.28 12.52 8.36
CA GLU A 108 -12.45 11.67 7.17
C GLU A 108 -12.65 10.20 7.54
N ALA A 109 -12.04 9.75 8.64
CA ALA A 109 -12.24 8.39 9.17
C ALA A 109 -13.69 8.16 9.62
N GLU A 110 -14.29 9.10 10.36
CA GLU A 110 -15.68 9.01 10.81
C GLU A 110 -16.68 9.01 9.64
N VAL A 111 -16.42 9.83 8.61
CA VAL A 111 -17.25 9.87 7.41
C VAL A 111 -17.14 8.56 6.63
N ALA A 112 -15.93 8.04 6.41
CA ALA A 112 -15.70 6.77 5.72
C ALA A 112 -16.31 5.57 6.46
N LEU A 113 -16.25 5.55 7.79
CA LEU A 113 -16.88 4.52 8.63
C LEU A 113 -18.42 4.54 8.51
N ARG A 114 -19.03 5.74 8.54
CA ARG A 114 -20.48 5.89 8.33
C ARG A 114 -20.91 5.52 6.91
N GLU A 115 -20.10 5.82 5.89
CA GLU A 115 -20.42 5.44 4.51
C GLU A 115 -20.24 3.93 4.23
N ARG A 116 -19.33 3.26 4.95
CA ARG A 116 -19.13 1.80 4.87
C ARG A 116 -20.32 1.01 5.41
N ASP A 117 -21.03 1.54 6.41
CA ASP A 117 -22.20 0.88 7.02
C ASP A 117 -23.44 0.90 6.08
N VAL A 118 -23.51 1.87 5.16
CA VAL A 118 -24.71 2.13 4.34
C VAL A 118 -24.72 1.40 2.99
N ARG A 119 -23.59 0.88 2.47
CA ARG A 119 -23.45 0.56 1.01
C ARG A 119 -23.07 -0.87 0.59
N GLY A 120 -22.97 -1.84 1.51
CA GLY A 120 -22.95 -3.28 1.16
C GLY A 120 -21.67 -3.88 0.54
N ARG A 121 -21.54 -5.22 0.64
CA ARG A 121 -20.35 -6.05 0.35
C ARG A 121 -19.74 -5.94 -1.06
N ALA A 122 -20.50 -5.53 -2.07
CA ALA A 122 -20.03 -5.45 -3.46
C ALA A 122 -19.16 -4.22 -3.73
N ARG A 123 -19.33 -3.12 -2.97
CA ARG A 123 -18.52 -1.90 -3.11
C ARG A 123 -17.16 -2.01 -2.40
N THR A 124 -17.02 -2.97 -1.49
CA THR A 124 -15.89 -3.02 -0.56
C THR A 124 -14.59 -3.46 -1.22
N GLY A 125 -14.62 -4.27 -2.29
CA GLY A 125 -13.40 -4.69 -3.01
C GLY A 125 -12.74 -3.54 -3.78
N MET A 126 -13.53 -2.64 -4.37
CA MET A 126 -12.98 -1.47 -5.06
C MET A 126 -12.38 -0.46 -4.08
N LEU A 127 -12.97 -0.33 -2.88
CA LEU A 127 -12.50 0.60 -1.85
C LEU A 127 -11.13 0.22 -1.26
N ASP A 128 -10.80 -1.06 -1.11
CA ASP A 128 -9.49 -1.43 -0.53
C ASP A 128 -8.35 -1.27 -1.53
N ALA A 129 -8.55 -1.60 -2.82
CA ALA A 129 -7.54 -1.30 -3.84
C ALA A 129 -7.33 0.21 -4.01
N GLU A 130 -8.38 1.00 -3.80
CA GLU A 130 -8.32 2.46 -3.81
C GLU A 130 -7.53 3.02 -2.62
N ALA A 131 -7.63 2.42 -1.43
CA ALA A 131 -6.80 2.78 -0.28
C ALA A 131 -5.29 2.61 -0.59
N ALA A 132 -4.92 1.48 -1.19
CA ALA A 132 -3.54 1.26 -1.66
C ALA A 132 -3.08 2.31 -2.70
N ARG A 133 -4.00 2.77 -3.58
CA ARG A 133 -3.72 3.86 -4.53
C ARG A 133 -3.44 5.17 -3.81
N VAL A 134 -4.25 5.52 -2.80
CA VAL A 134 -4.07 6.74 -2.01
C VAL A 134 -2.73 6.74 -1.28
N ILE A 135 -2.38 5.63 -0.62
CA ILE A 135 -1.08 5.44 0.04
C ILE A 135 0.07 5.68 -0.95
N LEU A 136 -0.01 5.07 -2.15
CA LEU A 136 1.03 5.23 -3.15
C LEU A 136 1.10 6.65 -3.71
N GLN A 137 -0.05 7.29 -3.94
CA GLN A 137 -0.10 8.66 -4.42
C GLN A 137 0.52 9.61 -3.40
N GLN A 138 0.20 9.46 -2.12
CA GLN A 138 0.80 10.26 -1.04
C GLN A 138 2.32 10.11 -1.01
N TYR A 139 2.84 8.89 -1.18
CA TYR A 139 4.27 8.65 -1.29
C TYR A 139 4.89 9.36 -2.49
N LEU A 140 4.27 9.21 -3.67
CA LEU A 140 4.73 9.82 -4.92
C LEU A 140 4.74 11.34 -4.87
N ASP A 141 3.72 11.95 -4.26
CA ASP A 141 3.61 13.40 -4.11
C ASP A 141 4.73 13.96 -3.20
N GLN A 142 5.16 13.18 -2.21
CA GLN A 142 6.26 13.53 -1.29
C GLN A 142 7.66 13.38 -1.92
N LEU A 143 7.80 12.77 -3.10
CA LEU A 143 9.09 12.65 -3.81
C LEU A 143 9.60 14.01 -4.37
N SER A 144 9.18 15.15 -3.80
CA SER A 144 9.30 16.49 -4.38
C SER A 144 10.25 17.46 -3.69
N ASP A 145 10.79 17.19 -2.50
CA ASP A 145 11.46 18.23 -1.70
C ASP A 145 12.99 18.11 -1.59
N HIS A 146 13.67 17.51 -2.57
CA HIS A 146 15.14 17.39 -2.52
C HIS A 146 15.87 17.80 -3.81
N GLU A 147 15.44 18.87 -4.48
CA GLU A 147 16.26 19.54 -5.51
C GLU A 147 16.06 21.08 -5.57
N HIS A 148 16.35 21.75 -4.44
CA HIS A 148 16.81 23.14 -4.49
C HIS A 148 17.84 23.35 -3.35
N HIS A 149 19.11 23.05 -3.64
CA HIS A 149 20.24 23.78 -3.05
C HIS A 149 21.32 23.95 -4.10
#